data_AF-A0AAU2FZN5-F1
#
_entry.id   AF-A0AAU2FZN5-F1
#
_cell.length_a   1.000
_cell.length_b   1.000
_cell.length_c   1.000
_cell.angle_alpha   90.00
_cell.angle_beta   90.00
_cell.angle_gamma   90.00
#
_symmetry.space_group_name_H-M   'P 1'
#
loop_
_entity.id
_entity.type
_entity.pdbx_description
1 polymer ?
#
loop_
_entity_poly.entity_id
_entity_poly.type
_entity_poly.pdbx_seq_one_letter_code
_entity_poly.pdbx_strand_id
1 'polypeptide(L)'
;MNPTENINHDAVLRARVALLESGTLPVARRVAAYRVLVRVSPLAYLPLLAVALFQYGRQEFGHRPGIALALRAESVAAARRMVALEPDRTQLLLSSLVHYREQLAVMERPAELAAVEAEMAALVTSGGGVLGERWDLGGS
;
A
#
# COMPACT_ATOMS: atom_id res chain seq x y z
N MET A 1 22.91 -21.30 -18.08
CA MET A 1 22.60 -20.57 -16.82
C MET A 1 22.55 -19.09 -17.14
N ASN A 2 21.40 -18.43 -16.97
CA ASN A 2 21.23 -17.02 -17.34
C ASN A 2 21.71 -16.09 -16.19
N PRO A 3 22.58 -15.11 -16.47
CA PRO A 3 23.05 -14.14 -15.47
C PRO A 3 21.90 -13.32 -14.83
N THR A 4 20.82 -13.09 -15.57
CA THR A 4 19.63 -12.34 -15.16
C THR A 4 18.79 -13.06 -14.10
N GLU A 5 18.75 -14.40 -14.11
CA GLU A 5 18.07 -15.16 -13.06
C GLU A 5 18.84 -15.11 -11.73
N ASN A 6 20.17 -15.13 -11.79
CA ASN A 6 21.02 -15.08 -10.59
C ASN A 6 20.94 -13.71 -9.90
N ILE A 7 21.00 -12.61 -10.65
CA ILE A 7 20.87 -11.24 -10.09
C ILE A 7 19.53 -11.05 -9.37
N ASN A 8 18.44 -11.64 -9.86
CA ASN A 8 17.14 -11.59 -9.19
C ASN A 8 17.13 -12.40 -7.88
N HIS A 9 17.74 -13.59 -7.87
CA HIS A 9 17.83 -14.42 -6.66
C HIS A 9 18.69 -13.78 -5.57
N ASP A 10 19.83 -13.22 -5.95
CA ASP A 10 20.74 -12.48 -5.07
C ASP A 10 20.06 -11.24 -4.46
N ALA A 11 19.27 -10.48 -5.25
CA ALA A 11 18.47 -9.38 -4.72
C ALA A 11 17.44 -9.84 -3.67
N VAL A 12 16.80 -11.00 -3.88
CA VAL A 12 15.86 -11.60 -2.93
C VAL A 12 16.57 -12.02 -1.64
N LEU A 13 17.73 -12.66 -1.74
CA LEU A 13 18.53 -13.04 -0.58
C LEU A 13 18.97 -11.81 0.22
N ARG A 14 19.52 -10.79 -0.44
CA ARG A 14 19.87 -9.51 0.22
C ARG A 14 18.67 -8.87 0.91
N ALA A 15 17.50 -8.85 0.27
CA ALA A 15 16.30 -8.29 0.87
C ALA A 15 15.85 -9.07 2.13
N ARG A 16 15.94 -10.41 2.11
CA ARG A 16 15.63 -11.26 3.27
C ARG A 16 16.64 -11.06 4.39
N VAL A 17 17.93 -11.09 4.09
CA VAL A 17 19.01 -10.85 5.06
C VAL A 17 18.85 -9.49 5.71
N ALA A 18 18.62 -8.44 4.91
CA ALA A 18 18.39 -7.10 5.43
C ALA A 18 17.24 -7.07 6.46
N LEU A 19 16.12 -7.77 6.20
CA LEU A 19 14.99 -7.86 7.12
C LEU A 19 15.28 -8.66 8.40
N LEU A 20 16.27 -9.57 8.39
CA LEU A 20 16.67 -10.38 9.53
C LEU A 20 17.72 -9.70 10.42
N GLU A 21 18.58 -8.84 9.85
CA GLU A 21 19.76 -8.29 10.53
C GLU A 21 19.50 -7.12 11.51
N SER A 22 18.26 -6.64 11.71
CA SER A 22 18.05 -5.56 12.69
C SER A 22 16.68 -5.56 13.37
N GLY A 23 16.69 -5.28 14.68
CA GLY A 23 15.48 -5.18 15.51
C GLY A 23 14.50 -4.10 15.08
N THR A 24 14.91 -3.11 14.27
CA THR A 24 14.03 -2.16 13.58
C THR A 24 14.75 -1.56 12.35
N LEU A 25 14.48 -2.05 11.13
CA LEU A 25 15.02 -1.41 9.92
C LEU A 25 14.41 -0.02 9.70
N PRO A 26 15.19 0.96 9.20
CA PRO A 26 14.65 2.20 8.66
C PRO A 26 13.57 1.93 7.62
N VAL A 27 12.49 2.72 7.63
CA VAL A 27 11.33 2.50 6.76
C VAL A 27 11.70 2.48 5.27
N ALA A 28 12.67 3.31 4.86
CA ALA A 28 13.19 3.34 3.49
C ALA A 28 13.76 1.98 3.04
N ARG A 29 14.53 1.31 3.91
CA ARG A 29 15.11 0.00 3.62
C ARG A 29 14.02 -1.08 3.57
N ARG A 30 13.00 -1.00 4.43
CA ARG A 30 11.84 -1.91 4.37
C ARG A 30 11.09 -1.77 3.06
N VAL A 31 10.81 -0.55 2.60
CA VAL A 31 10.18 -0.30 1.29
C VAL A 31 11.02 -0.93 0.16
N ALA A 32 12.33 -0.69 0.15
CA ALA A 32 13.22 -1.28 -0.86
C ALA A 32 13.20 -2.81 -0.84
N ALA A 33 13.32 -3.43 0.34
CA ALA A 33 13.26 -4.88 0.51
C ALA A 33 11.91 -5.45 0.05
N TYR A 34 10.80 -4.86 0.49
CA TYR A 34 9.47 -5.33 0.13
C TYR A 34 9.24 -5.25 -1.37
N ARG A 35 9.59 -4.14 -2.06
CA ARG A 35 9.50 -4.04 -3.53
C ARG A 35 10.15 -5.20 -4.27
N VAL A 36 11.30 -5.68 -3.80
CA VAL A 36 11.97 -6.88 -4.35
C VAL A 36 11.16 -8.14 -4.02
N LEU A 37 10.78 -8.30 -2.76
CA LEU A 37 10.15 -9.53 -2.27
C LEU A 37 8.73 -9.75 -2.82
N VAL A 38 8.00 -8.69 -3.19
CA VAL A 38 6.70 -8.82 -3.87
C VAL A 38 6.80 -9.56 -5.20
N ARG A 39 7.98 -9.59 -5.84
CA ARG A 39 8.18 -10.29 -7.11
C ARG A 39 8.17 -11.80 -6.94
N VAL A 40 8.51 -12.31 -5.76
CA VAL A 40 8.61 -13.76 -5.47
C VAL A 40 7.52 -14.27 -4.53
N SER A 41 6.98 -13.43 -3.65
CA SER A 41 5.85 -13.78 -2.79
C SER A 41 4.89 -12.60 -2.62
N PRO A 42 4.06 -12.31 -3.62
CA PRO A 42 3.17 -11.14 -3.60
C PRO A 42 2.25 -11.11 -2.37
N LEU A 43 1.59 -12.23 -2.05
CA LEU A 43 0.61 -12.31 -0.96
C LEU A 43 1.21 -11.97 0.42
N ALA A 44 2.47 -12.37 0.65
CA ALA A 44 3.15 -12.10 1.92
C ALA A 44 3.60 -10.63 2.04
N TYR A 45 4.01 -10.01 0.93
CA TYR A 45 4.72 -8.72 0.98
C TYR A 45 3.92 -7.52 0.45
N LEU A 46 2.82 -7.71 -0.29
CA LEU A 46 1.95 -6.59 -0.71
C LEU A 46 1.37 -5.80 0.48
N PRO A 47 0.82 -6.44 1.53
CA PRO A 47 0.30 -5.71 2.68
C PRO A 47 1.40 -4.93 3.41
N LEU A 48 2.57 -5.55 3.55
CA LEU A 48 3.73 -4.93 4.21
C LEU A 48 4.28 -3.75 3.40
N LEU A 49 4.29 -3.87 2.06
CA LEU A 49 4.71 -2.79 1.17
C LEU A 49 3.77 -1.60 1.26
N ALA A 50 2.46 -1.81 1.17
CA ALA A 50 1.47 -0.73 1.26
C ALA A 50 1.63 0.09 2.56
N VAL A 51 1.69 -0.60 3.70
CA VAL A 51 1.89 0.04 5.01
C VAL A 51 3.24 0.77 5.09
N ALA A 52 4.32 0.16 4.60
CA ALA A 52 5.65 0.77 4.64
C ALA A 52 5.74 2.03 3.77
N LEU A 53 5.08 2.05 2.61
CA LEU A 53 5.04 3.21 1.71
C LEU A 53 4.33 4.41 2.35
N PHE A 54 3.19 4.17 3.00
CA PHE A 54 2.51 5.23 3.77
C PHE A 54 3.39 5.77 4.89
N GLN A 55 3.99 4.89 5.69
CA GLN A 55 4.89 5.31 6.78
C GLN A 55 6.08 6.11 6.25
N TYR A 56 6.69 5.67 5.14
CA TYR A 56 7.82 6.35 4.53
C TYR A 56 7.45 7.75 4.03
N GLY A 57 6.33 7.88 3.31
CA GLY A 57 5.84 9.17 2.84
C GLY A 57 5.55 10.15 3.97
N ARG A 58 4.94 9.66 5.05
CA ARG A 58 4.62 10.47 6.24
C ARG A 58 5.87 10.93 7.00
N GLN A 59 6.83 10.02 7.22
CA GLN A 59 8.02 10.30 8.04
C GLN A 59 9.04 11.17 7.32
N GLU A 60 9.31 10.87 6.05
CA GLU A 60 10.47 11.43 5.34
C GLU A 60 10.07 12.53 4.35
N PHE A 61 8.81 12.53 3.88
CA PHE A 61 8.38 13.39 2.79
C PHE A 61 7.11 14.20 3.09
N GLY A 62 6.71 14.33 4.35
CA GLY A 62 5.55 15.15 4.74
C GLY A 62 5.64 16.61 4.24
N HIS A 63 6.86 17.14 4.14
CA HIS A 63 7.15 18.48 3.62
C HIS A 63 7.24 18.56 2.07
N ARG A 64 7.13 17.42 1.37
CA ARG A 64 7.21 17.31 -0.09
C ARG A 64 5.94 16.62 -0.62
N PRO A 65 4.83 17.37 -0.76
CA PRO A 65 3.51 16.79 -1.04
C PRO A 65 3.48 15.91 -2.30
N GLY A 66 4.20 16.29 -3.36
CA GLY A 66 4.29 15.49 -4.59
C GLY A 66 4.96 14.11 -4.40
N ILE A 67 6.04 14.03 -3.62
CA ILE A 67 6.71 12.74 -3.33
C ILE A 67 5.82 11.90 -2.41
N ALA A 68 5.23 12.53 -1.40
CA ALA A 68 4.33 11.87 -0.46
C ALA A 68 3.07 11.35 -1.17
N LEU A 69 2.60 12.04 -2.22
CA LEU A 69 1.50 11.57 -3.07
C LEU A 69 1.92 10.35 -3.91
N ALA A 70 3.08 10.38 -4.55
CA ALA A 70 3.58 9.26 -5.35
C ALA A 70 3.72 7.97 -4.51
N LEU A 71 4.21 8.09 -3.27
CA LEU A 71 4.32 6.94 -2.35
C LEU A 71 2.94 6.39 -1.95
N ARG A 72 1.95 7.26 -1.73
CA ARG A 72 0.56 6.83 -1.45
C ARG A 72 -0.08 6.18 -2.68
N ALA A 73 0.16 6.70 -3.87
CA ALA A 73 -0.31 6.09 -5.12
C ALA A 73 0.27 4.66 -5.29
N GLU A 74 1.55 4.47 -4.98
CA GLU A 74 2.17 3.14 -4.97
C GLU A 74 1.56 2.21 -3.89
N SER A 75 1.24 2.75 -2.70
CA SER A 75 0.53 2.01 -1.66
C SER A 75 -0.83 1.52 -2.15
N VAL A 76 -1.60 2.38 -2.81
CA VAL A 76 -2.89 2.03 -3.41
C VAL A 76 -2.69 0.96 -4.48
N ALA A 77 -1.68 1.08 -5.35
CA ALA A 77 -1.38 0.07 -6.36
C ALA A 77 -1.05 -1.30 -5.76
N ALA A 78 -0.26 -1.33 -4.67
CA ALA A 78 0.02 -2.56 -3.94
C ALA A 78 -1.25 -3.17 -3.32
N ALA A 79 -2.11 -2.35 -2.72
CA ALA A 79 -3.37 -2.80 -2.15
C ALA A 79 -4.38 -3.31 -3.20
N ARG A 80 -4.50 -2.62 -4.36
CA ARG A 80 -5.31 -3.10 -5.50
C ARG A 80 -4.82 -4.45 -6.00
N ARG A 81 -3.51 -4.62 -6.13
CA ARG A 81 -2.91 -5.92 -6.49
C ARG A 81 -3.20 -7.00 -5.44
N MET A 82 -3.26 -6.65 -4.16
CA MET A 82 -3.65 -7.58 -3.10
C MET A 82 -5.10 -8.02 -3.26
N VAL A 83 -6.03 -7.09 -3.48
CA VAL A 83 -7.46 -7.39 -3.70
C VAL A 83 -7.67 -8.24 -4.96
N ALA A 84 -6.89 -7.99 -6.02
CA ALA A 84 -6.94 -8.82 -7.23
C ALA A 84 -6.51 -10.28 -6.99
N LEU A 85 -5.67 -10.53 -5.98
CA LEU A 85 -5.22 -11.87 -5.59
C LEU A 85 -6.12 -12.50 -4.51
N GLU A 86 -6.58 -11.70 -3.56
CA GLU A 86 -7.48 -12.07 -2.45
C GLU A 86 -8.57 -10.99 -2.29
N PRO A 87 -9.76 -11.17 -2.89
CA PRO A 87 -10.84 -10.17 -2.88
C PRO A 87 -11.26 -9.70 -1.47
N ASP A 88 -11.11 -10.56 -0.46
CA ASP A 88 -11.45 -10.26 0.94
C ASP A 88 -10.54 -9.21 1.58
N ARG A 89 -9.42 -8.83 0.93
CA ARG A 89 -8.45 -7.84 1.44
C ARG A 89 -8.85 -6.39 1.18
N THR A 90 -10.13 -6.13 0.92
CA THR A 90 -10.66 -4.80 0.57
C THR A 90 -10.35 -3.74 1.64
N GLN A 91 -10.24 -4.11 2.93
CA GLN A 91 -9.88 -3.19 4.01
C GLN A 91 -8.49 -2.53 3.81
N LEU A 92 -7.51 -3.26 3.27
CA LEU A 92 -6.19 -2.72 2.98
C LEU A 92 -6.26 -1.64 1.88
N LEU A 93 -7.11 -1.86 0.88
CA LEU A 93 -7.33 -0.92 -0.21
C LEU A 93 -8.05 0.34 0.28
N LEU A 94 -9.12 0.19 1.06
CA LEU A 94 -9.82 1.33 1.67
C LEU A 94 -8.88 2.20 2.51
N SER A 95 -8.07 1.61 3.39
CA SER A 95 -7.09 2.36 4.20
C SER A 95 -6.07 3.10 3.32
N SER A 96 -5.56 2.46 2.26
CA SER A 96 -4.62 3.11 1.33
C SER A 96 -5.28 4.27 0.57
N LEU A 97 -6.53 4.12 0.14
CA LEU A 97 -7.30 5.15 -0.57
C LEU A 97 -7.60 6.35 0.35
N VAL A 98 -7.92 6.13 1.62
CA VAL A 98 -8.10 7.22 2.60
C VAL A 98 -6.85 8.09 2.66
N HIS A 99 -5.66 7.50 2.80
CA HIS A 99 -4.42 8.27 2.88
C HIS A 99 -4.08 8.98 1.57
N TYR A 100 -4.38 8.36 0.43
CA TYR A 100 -4.19 8.97 -0.89
C TYR A 100 -5.11 10.17 -1.08
N ARG A 101 -6.39 10.02 -0.73
CA ARG A 101 -7.41 11.07 -0.75
C ARG A 101 -7.04 12.25 0.13
N GLU A 102 -6.60 12.01 1.37
CA GLU A 102 -6.12 13.08 2.27
C GLU A 102 -5.01 13.92 1.63
N GLN A 103 -4.05 13.26 0.96
CA GLN A 103 -2.97 13.96 0.28
C GLN A 103 -3.43 14.73 -0.97
N LEU A 104 -4.40 14.21 -1.72
CA LEU A 104 -5.00 14.91 -2.85
C LEU A 104 -5.77 16.16 -2.40
N ALA A 105 -6.43 16.11 -1.24
CA ALA A 105 -7.12 17.24 -0.64
C ALA A 105 -6.15 18.36 -0.27
N VAL A 106 -5.02 18.02 0.37
CA VAL A 106 -3.95 18.99 0.66
C VAL A 106 -3.38 19.63 -0.61
N MET A 107 -3.43 18.93 -1.73
CA MET A 107 -2.91 19.40 -3.02
C MET A 107 -3.98 20.02 -3.92
N GLU A 108 -5.22 20.17 -3.43
CA GLU A 108 -6.34 20.77 -4.17
C GLU A 108 -6.56 20.12 -5.56
N ARG A 109 -6.58 18.79 -5.62
CA ARG A 109 -6.79 18.01 -6.86
C ARG A 109 -8.21 17.40 -6.95
N PRO A 110 -9.25 18.20 -7.23
CA PRO A 110 -10.66 17.79 -7.12
C PRO A 110 -11.08 16.66 -8.06
N ALA A 111 -10.54 16.63 -9.29
CA ALA A 111 -10.87 15.58 -10.26
C ALA A 111 -10.42 14.18 -9.78
N GLU A 112 -9.21 14.10 -9.20
CA GLU A 112 -8.69 12.85 -8.65
C GLU A 112 -9.36 12.48 -7.33
N LEU A 113 -9.72 13.45 -6.51
CA LEU A 113 -10.51 13.21 -5.30
C LEU A 113 -11.85 12.54 -5.64
N ALA A 114 -12.57 13.07 -6.62
CA ALA A 114 -13.85 12.50 -7.05
C ALA A 114 -13.70 11.06 -7.53
N ALA A 115 -12.63 10.75 -8.28
CA ALA A 115 -12.34 9.39 -8.71
C ALA A 115 -12.07 8.43 -7.53
N VAL A 116 -11.32 8.89 -6.52
CA VAL A 116 -11.02 8.09 -5.33
C VAL A 116 -12.25 7.86 -4.46
N GLU A 117 -13.09 8.89 -4.26
CA GLU A 117 -14.35 8.78 -3.51
C GLU A 117 -15.30 7.78 -4.20
N ALA A 118 -15.41 7.83 -5.53
CA ALA A 118 -16.22 6.89 -6.30
C ALA A 118 -15.72 5.43 -6.16
N GLU A 119 -14.41 5.21 -6.21
CA GLU A 119 -13.82 3.88 -5.99
C GLU A 119 -14.10 3.38 -4.57
N MET A 120 -13.92 4.23 -3.55
CA MET A 120 -14.20 3.87 -2.15
C MET A 120 -15.68 3.51 -1.95
N ALA A 121 -16.61 4.28 -2.52
CA ALA A 121 -18.03 3.99 -2.46
C ALA A 121 -18.36 2.63 -3.12
N ALA A 122 -17.79 2.38 -4.30
CA ALA A 122 -17.96 1.08 -4.98
C ALA A 122 -17.49 -0.09 -4.11
N LEU A 123 -16.33 0.04 -3.46
CA LEU A 123 -15.78 -0.99 -2.58
C LEU A 123 -16.66 -1.28 -1.36
N VAL A 124 -17.25 -0.25 -0.76
CA VAL A 124 -18.19 -0.41 0.37
C VAL A 124 -19.46 -1.13 -0.10
N THR A 125 -20.00 -0.75 -1.25
CA THR A 125 -21.20 -1.41 -1.80
C THR A 125 -20.95 -2.86 -2.20
N SER A 126 -19.76 -3.18 -2.73
CA SER A 126 -19.38 -4.57 -3.07
C SER A 126 -19.00 -5.41 -1.85
N GLY A 127 -18.46 -4.78 -0.79
CA GLY A 127 -18.10 -5.45 0.46
C GLY A 127 -19.28 -5.73 1.40
N GLY A 128 -20.41 -5.05 1.18
CA GLY A 128 -21.66 -5.21 1.95
C GLY A 128 -22.36 -6.56 1.76
N GLY A 129 -21.88 -7.44 0.87
CA GLY A 129 -22.44 -8.79 0.67
C GLY A 129 -22.00 -9.84 1.69
N VAL A 130 -20.97 -9.57 2.51
CA VAL A 130 -20.39 -10.56 3.46
C VAL A 130 -20.21 -10.01 4.88
N LEU A 131 -20.57 -8.76 5.18
CA LEU A 131 -20.57 -8.21 6.55
C LEU A 131 -21.68 -7.16 6.71
N GLY A 132 -22.94 -7.57 6.56
CA GLY A 132 -24.04 -6.87 7.21
C GLY A 132 -23.82 -6.94 8.73
N GLU A 133 -24.14 -5.88 9.46
CA GLU A 133 -23.99 -5.74 10.92
C GLU A 133 -22.59 -5.32 11.42
N ARG A 134 -22.16 -4.08 11.12
CA ARG A 134 -21.39 -3.25 12.08
C ARG A 134 -21.08 -1.83 11.61
N TRP A 135 -22.08 -1.09 11.15
CA TRP A 135 -21.97 0.38 11.07
C TRP A 135 -23.26 1.06 11.53
N ASP A 136 -23.81 0.58 12.64
CA ASP A 136 -24.74 1.39 13.46
C ASP A 136 -24.12 1.56 14.83
N LEU A 137 -23.30 2.60 14.97
CA LEU A 137 -23.03 3.26 16.25
C LEU A 137 -22.88 4.77 16.02
N GLY A 138 -23.97 5.49 16.23
CA GLY A 138 -23.98 6.71 17.05
C GLY A 138 -23.83 8.06 16.34
N GLY A 139 -24.93 8.83 16.33
CA GLY A 139 -24.97 10.28 16.13
C GLY A 139 -25.94 10.66 15.01
N SER A 140 -27.11 11.24 15.25
CA SER A 140 -27.60 12.05 16.38
C SER A 140 -29.09 11.85 16.59
#